data_AF-A0ABD3XU72-F1
#
_entry.id   AF-A0ABD3XU72-F1
#
_cell.length_a   1.000
_cell.length_b   1.000
_cell.length_c   1.000
_cell.angle_alpha   90.00
_cell.angle_beta   90.00
_cell.angle_gamma   90.00
#
_symmetry.space_group_name_H-M   'P 1'
#
loop_
_entity.id
_entity.type
_entity.pdbx_description
1 polymer ?
#
loop_
_entity_poly.entity_id
_entity_poly.type
_entity_poly.pdbx_seq_one_letter_code
_entity_poly.pdbx_strand_id
1 'polypeptide(L)'
;DKSYEICKRYFREIRSYLKDKPTRFHLRDEDFAIDNTVVDSKLEDLKRKIVEVASQQPYWGEKIPARWIPLEQELMRRKAVGVK
;
A
#
# COMPACT_ATOMS: atom_id res chain seq x y z
N ASP A 1 21.35 11.45 -13.59
CA ASP A 1 20.23 10.98 -14.41
C ASP A 1 19.04 11.89 -14.17
N LYS A 2 18.49 12.50 -15.23
CA LYS A 2 17.38 13.47 -15.14
C LYS A 2 16.09 12.83 -14.61
N SER A 3 15.88 11.54 -14.89
CA SER A 3 14.71 10.79 -14.44
C SER A 3 14.72 10.58 -12.93
N TYR A 4 15.89 10.30 -12.36
CA TYR A 4 16.07 10.13 -10.91
C TYR A 4 15.72 11.41 -10.13
N GLU A 5 16.17 12.57 -10.62
CA GLU A 5 15.89 13.87 -9.98
C GLU A 5 14.40 14.24 -10.05
N ILE A 6 13.73 13.91 -11.15
CA ILE A 6 12.28 14.10 -11.29
C ILE A 6 11.52 13.24 -10.28
N CYS A 7 11.85 11.94 -10.17
CA CYS A 7 11.25 11.05 -9.18
C CYS A 7 11.42 11.58 -7.76
N LYS A 8 12.63 12.01 -7.39
CA LYS A 8 12.91 12.60 -6.07
C LYS A 8 12.05 13.81 -5.77
N ARG A 9 11.82 14.68 -6.75
CA ARG A 9 10.97 15.86 -6.59
C ARG A 9 9.52 15.46 -6.31
N TYR A 10 8.97 14.54 -7.10
CA TYR A 10 7.60 14.06 -6.92
C TYR A 10 7.38 13.42 -5.55
N PHE A 11 8.28 12.55 -5.10
CA PHE A 11 8.16 11.94 -3.77
C PHE A 11 8.22 12.98 -2.66
N ARG A 12 9.07 14.00 -2.78
CA ARG A 12 9.15 15.10 -1.81
C ARG A 12 7.84 15.89 -1.74
N GLU A 13 7.24 16.19 -2.88
CA GLU A 13 5.95 16.90 -2.95
C GLU A 13 4.83 16.09 -2.29
N ILE A 14 4.74 14.78 -2.59
CA ILE A 14 3.75 13.87 -1.99
C ILE A 14 3.94 13.78 -0.47
N ARG A 15 5.17 13.57 0.01
CA ARG A 15 5.47 13.51 1.45
C ARG A 15 5.10 14.81 2.14
N SER A 16 5.45 15.96 1.54
CA SER A 16 5.09 17.28 2.08
C SER A 16 3.58 17.46 2.18
N TYR A 17 2.83 17.07 1.15
CA TYR A 17 1.36 17.19 1.13
C TYR A 17 0.68 16.34 2.20
N LEU A 18 1.21 15.14 2.46
CA LEU A 18 0.65 14.18 3.40
C LEU A 18 1.13 14.39 4.84
N LYS A 19 2.17 15.19 5.07
CA LYS A 19 2.82 15.39 6.38
C LYS A 19 1.87 15.86 7.49
N ASP A 20 0.88 16.68 7.13
CA ASP A 20 -0.05 17.26 8.10
C ASP A 20 -1.42 16.57 8.09
N LYS A 21 -1.54 15.45 7.35
CA LYS A 21 -2.79 14.69 7.26
C LYS A 21 -2.76 13.50 8.20
N PRO A 22 -3.94 13.03 8.65
CA PRO A 22 -4.04 11.79 9.41
C PRO A 22 -3.33 10.63 8.69
N THR A 23 -3.36 10.59 7.36
CA THR A 23 -2.70 9.54 6.58
C THR A 23 -1.18 9.53 6.64
N ARG A 24 -0.51 10.49 7.30
CA ARG A 24 0.95 10.50 7.48
C ARG A 24 1.49 9.21 8.07
N PHE A 25 0.76 8.54 8.98
CA PHE A 25 1.26 7.30 9.59
C PHE A 25 1.41 6.14 8.60
N HIS A 26 0.79 6.24 7.42
CA HIS A 26 0.97 5.31 6.31
C HIS A 26 2.21 5.59 5.47
N LEU A 27 2.83 6.76 5.63
CA LEU A 27 4.09 7.06 4.95
C LEU A 27 5.25 6.36 5.64
N ARG A 28 6.16 5.83 4.82
CA ARG A 28 7.46 5.29 5.25
C ARG A 28 8.53 6.12 4.54
N ASP A 29 9.59 6.43 5.27
CA ASP A 29 10.65 7.31 4.76
C ASP A 29 11.68 6.59 3.88
N GLU A 30 11.39 5.36 3.43
CA GLU A 30 12.26 4.53 2.60
C GLU A 30 11.85 4.59 1.12
N ASP A 31 12.82 4.86 0.24
CA ASP A 31 12.63 4.90 -1.20
C ASP A 31 13.27 3.68 -1.88
N PHE A 32 12.57 3.08 -2.84
CA PHE A 32 13.06 1.98 -3.66
C PHE A 32 13.01 2.39 -5.14
N ALA A 33 14.17 2.49 -5.78
CA ALA A 33 14.26 2.64 -7.24
C ALA A 33 14.45 1.23 -7.83
N ILE A 34 13.51 0.81 -8.67
CA ILE A 34 13.49 -0.54 -9.26
C ILE A 34 13.50 -0.41 -10.77
N ASP A 35 14.43 -1.11 -11.41
CA ASP A 35 14.42 -1.32 -12.84
C ASP A 35 13.73 -2.64 -13.18
N ASN A 36 12.53 -2.55 -13.77
CA ASN A 36 11.74 -3.73 -14.14
C ASN A 36 12.24 -4.43 -15.42
N THR A 37 13.27 -3.90 -16.09
CA THR A 37 13.82 -4.50 -17.31
C THR A 37 14.92 -5.52 -17.02
N VAL A 38 15.41 -5.57 -15.78
CA VAL A 38 16.47 -6.48 -15.33
C VAL A 38 16.07 -7.19 -14.03
N VAL A 39 16.82 -8.23 -13.67
CA VAL A 39 16.71 -8.83 -12.33
C VAL A 39 17.34 -7.88 -11.32
N ASP A 40 16.52 -7.00 -10.75
CA ASP A 40 16.96 -5.99 -9.80
C ASP A 40 16.86 -6.51 -8.35
N SER A 41 18.00 -6.56 -7.67
CA SER A 41 18.06 -6.87 -6.22
C SER A 41 17.19 -5.96 -5.36
N LYS A 42 16.92 -4.73 -5.80
CA LYS A 42 16.04 -3.77 -5.11
C LYS A 42 14.59 -4.21 -5.09
N LEU A 43 14.17 -5.04 -6.03
CA LEU A 43 12.85 -5.66 -5.99
C LEU A 43 12.72 -6.63 -4.81
N GLU A 44 13.76 -7.41 -4.52
CA GLU A 44 13.75 -8.31 -3.36
C GLU A 44 13.82 -7.54 -2.04
N ASP A 45 14.59 -6.44 -2.00
CA ASP A 45 14.59 -5.52 -0.85
C ASP A 45 13.17 -4.97 -0.58
N LEU A 46 12.48 -4.51 -1.64
CA LEU A 46 11.10 -4.01 -1.53
C LEU A 46 10.14 -5.11 -1.04
N LYS A 47 10.22 -6.32 -1.60
CA LYS A 47 9.36 -7.45 -1.18
C LYS A 47 9.54 -7.76 0.31
N ARG A 48 10.78 -7.83 0.79
CA ARG A 48 11.05 -8.04 2.22
C ARG A 48 10.46 -6.92 3.06
N LYS A 49 10.59 -5.67 2.63
CA LYS A 49 10.03 -4.53 3.37
C LYS A 49 8.50 -4.55 3.41
N ILE A 50 7.84 -4.91 2.32
CA ILE A 50 6.38 -5.07 2.27
C ILE A 50 5.94 -6.13 3.29
N VAL A 51 6.61 -7.28 3.34
CA VAL A 51 6.29 -8.34 4.30
C VAL A 51 6.54 -7.89 5.74
N GLU A 52 7.64 -7.18 6.01
CA GLU A 52 7.95 -6.61 7.32
C GLU A 52 6.86 -5.63 7.79
N VAL A 53 6.41 -4.72 6.92
CA VAL A 53 5.36 -3.75 7.27
C VAL A 53 4.01 -4.43 7.44
N ALA A 54 3.69 -5.39 6.57
CA ALA A 54 2.43 -6.11 6.61
C ALA A 54 2.33 -6.99 7.87
N SER A 55 3.43 -7.62 8.31
CA SER A 55 3.45 -8.47 9.51
C SER A 55 3.25 -7.69 10.81
N GLN A 56 3.51 -6.38 10.81
CA GLN A 56 3.25 -5.48 11.93
C GLN A 56 1.77 -5.06 12.04
N GLN A 57 0.94 -5.36 11.04
CA GLN A 57 -0.47 -4.95 11.08
C GLN A 57 -1.28 -5.83 12.04
N PRO A 58 -2.24 -5.28 12.80
CA PRO A 58 -3.01 -6.03 13.79
C PRO A 58 -3.79 -7.21 13.21
N TYR A 59 -4.19 -7.09 11.94
CA TYR A 59 -4.98 -8.07 11.20
C TYR A 59 -4.11 -9.06 10.40
N TRP A 60 -2.79 -9.00 10.53
CA TRP A 60 -1.91 -9.92 9.81
C TRP A 60 -2.19 -11.37 10.22
N GLY A 61 -2.36 -12.25 9.25
CA GLY A 61 -2.72 -13.65 9.48
C GLY A 61 -4.20 -13.89 9.79
N GLU A 62 -5.04 -12.85 9.87
CA GLU A 62 -6.50 -13.05 9.90
C GLU A 62 -6.97 -13.70 8.59
N LYS A 63 -7.96 -14.61 8.67
CA LYS A 63 -8.57 -15.23 7.49
C LYS A 63 -9.23 -14.18 6.58
N ILE A 64 -9.80 -13.12 7.16
CA ILE A 64 -10.38 -11.99 6.44
C ILE A 64 -10.01 -10.68 7.17
N PRO A 65 -8.84 -10.10 6.87
CA PRO A 65 -8.33 -8.93 7.59
C PRO A 65 -9.17 -7.65 7.37
N ALA A 66 -9.87 -7.57 6.25
CA ALA A 66 -10.78 -6.48 5.92
C ALA A 66 -12.22 -6.88 6.25
N ARG A 67 -12.68 -6.61 7.47
CA ARG A 67 -14.02 -6.97 7.97
C ARG A 67 -15.19 -6.38 7.16
N TRP A 68 -14.93 -5.37 6.33
CA TRP A 68 -15.92 -4.81 5.42
C TRP A 68 -16.13 -5.67 4.16
N ILE A 69 -15.21 -6.60 3.81
CA ILE A 69 -15.37 -7.49 2.65
C ILE A 69 -16.54 -8.48 2.85
N PRO A 70 -16.65 -9.22 3.97
CA PRO A 70 -17.82 -10.07 4.21
C PRO A 70 -19.12 -9.28 4.27
N LEU A 71 -19.06 -8.06 4.83
CA LEU A 71 -20.19 -7.15 4.86
C LEU A 71 -20.61 -6.76 3.44
N GLU A 72 -19.68 -6.33 2.59
CA GLU A 72 -19.95 -5.99 1.20
C GLU A 72 -20.51 -7.19 0.42
N GLN A 73 -19.94 -8.37 0.59
CA GLN A 73 -20.43 -9.61 -0.03
C GLN A 73 -21.86 -9.92 0.39
N GLU A 74 -22.19 -9.80 1.68
CA GLU A 74 -23.54 -10.03 2.17
C GLU A 74 -24.52 -8.93 1.70
N LEU A 75 -24.09 -7.67 1.65
CA LEU A 75 -24.88 -6.57 1.10
C LEU A 75 -25.19 -6.78 -0.39
N MET A 76 -24.19 -7.21 -1.17
CA MET A 76 -24.37 -7.55 -2.59
C MET A 76 -25.31 -8.74 -2.77
N ARG A 77 -25.19 -9.78 -1.93
CA ARG A 77 -26.08 -10.94 -1.93
C ARG A 77 -27.53 -10.53 -1.65
N ARG A 78 -27.76 -9.71 -0.62
CA ARG A 78 -29.10 -9.20 -0.27
C ARG A 78 -29.72 -8.36 -1.37
N LYS A 79 -28.93 -7.49 -2.00
CA LYS A 79 -29.34 -6.68 -3.15
C LYS A 79 -29.76 -7.56 -4.34
N ALA A 80 -29.01 -8.62 -4.63
CA ALA A 80 -29.34 -9.56 -5.70
C ALA A 80 -30.61 -10.40 -5.43
N VAL A 81 -30.89 -10.69 -4.16
CA VAL A 81 -32.09 -11.44 -3.75
C VAL A 81 -33.34 -10.54 -3.66
N GLY A 82 -33.21 -9.22 -3.86
CA GLY A 82 -34.36 -8.31 -3.89
C GLY A 82 -35.02 -8.11 -2.52
N VAL A 83 -34.26 -8.27 -1.43
CA VAL A 83 -34.75 -7.93 -0.09
C VAL A 83 -34.70 -6.41 0.03
N LYS A 84 -35.88 -5.77 0.02
CA LYS A 84 -36.05 -4.36 0.40
C LYS A 84 -35.71 -4.15 1.86
#